data_AF-A0A370FU50-F1
#
_entry.id   AF-A0A370FU50-F1
#
_cell.length_a   1.000
_cell.length_b   1.000
_cell.length_c   1.000
_cell.angle_alpha   90.00
_cell.angle_beta   90.00
_cell.angle_gamma   90.00
#
_symmetry.space_group_name_H-M   'P 1'
#
loop_
_entity.id
_entity.type
_entity.pdbx_description
1 polymer ?
#
loop_
_entity_poly.entity_id
_entity_poly.type
_entity_poly.pdbx_seq_one_letter_code
_entity_poly.pdbx_strand_id
1 'polypeptide(L)'
;MRLGTGIVIAALRGGAVLARTAATLDLISGGRLDLGVGTGWQEREYEAAGLDFADRGPLLDDTLAACRALWAGGPASVSTPGLSFDDAYCSPRPAPGRSIPIMGANLRSRRLCTVGSGGGIRSRGSHMTRPDVTLENYEDVYRFYLDHQQNRLVANAAYAALSARFRPRTRYADGACRQLQELLGSGTRLIVAANHVTDRDQYTLAATAWQSPLRRAIGRTRVLAKDELFVDPKLRRKIDMMGSIPVFRGKDHGMRAVADAGRRMMEISAQRLHRGDVLAIFPEGTCNDVDPSRVQKINSGIGHIAVKARKLGSAPALLSLGIRYRPGGVADVYISSPVLDLPTTPMDITRVVAADMQAAVDGAFDTVDGQRTPSR
;
A
#
# COMPACT_ATOMS: atom_id res chain seq x y z
N MET A 1 -16.42 -31.85 -0.98
CA MET A 1 -15.65 -31.27 -2.10
C MET A 1 -16.53 -30.24 -2.83
N ARG A 2 -16.04 -29.00 -3.01
CA ARG A 2 -16.74 -27.89 -3.71
C ARG A 2 -16.16 -27.70 -5.11
N LEU A 3 -16.93 -27.11 -6.04
CA LEU A 3 -16.53 -26.87 -7.43
C LEU A 3 -16.26 -25.38 -7.63
N GLY A 4 -14.99 -24.97 -7.67
CA GLY A 4 -14.60 -23.60 -7.96
C GLY A 4 -14.25 -23.41 -9.43
N THR A 5 -14.69 -22.30 -10.04
CA THR A 5 -14.34 -21.97 -11.44
C THR A 5 -12.93 -21.36 -11.59
N GLY A 6 -12.20 -21.14 -10.50
CA GLY A 6 -10.98 -20.33 -10.52
C GLY A 6 -11.35 -18.86 -10.68
N ILE A 7 -11.29 -18.32 -11.90
CA ILE A 7 -11.81 -17.00 -12.28
C ILE A 7 -12.37 -17.06 -13.70
N VAL A 8 -13.65 -16.70 -13.87
CA VAL A 8 -14.28 -16.43 -15.16
C VAL A 8 -14.19 -14.93 -15.45
N ILE A 9 -13.76 -14.54 -16.65
CA ILE A 9 -13.77 -13.13 -17.08
C ILE A 9 -15.21 -12.74 -17.41
N ALA A 10 -16.01 -12.46 -16.39
CA ALA A 10 -17.45 -12.25 -16.50
C ALA A 10 -17.80 -10.95 -17.25
N ALA A 11 -16.92 -9.96 -17.24
CA ALA A 11 -17.06 -8.76 -18.06
C ALA A 11 -17.04 -9.03 -19.58
N LEU A 12 -16.48 -10.16 -20.02
CA LEU A 12 -16.49 -10.60 -21.43
C LEU A 12 -17.63 -11.59 -21.74
N ARG A 13 -18.61 -11.72 -20.85
CA ARG A 13 -19.72 -12.67 -20.99
C ARG A 13 -21.05 -11.93 -20.96
N GLY A 14 -21.98 -12.33 -21.83
CA GLY A 14 -23.36 -11.88 -21.73
C GLY A 14 -23.97 -12.34 -20.40
N GLY A 15 -24.52 -11.40 -19.62
CA GLY A 15 -25.10 -11.66 -18.29
C GLY A 15 -26.09 -12.82 -18.26
N ALA A 16 -27.02 -12.88 -19.21
CA ALA A 16 -27.99 -13.96 -19.31
C ALA A 16 -27.36 -15.34 -19.60
N VAL A 17 -26.31 -15.37 -20.44
CA VAL A 17 -25.60 -16.60 -20.79
C VAL A 17 -24.84 -17.11 -19.57
N LEU A 18 -24.12 -16.23 -18.88
CA LEU A 18 -23.40 -16.59 -17.65
C LEU A 18 -24.36 -17.06 -16.56
N ALA A 19 -25.49 -16.37 -16.38
CA ALA A 19 -26.52 -16.73 -15.40
C ALA A 19 -27.03 -18.17 -15.60
N ARG A 20 -27.41 -18.51 -16.83
CA ARG A 20 -27.90 -19.86 -17.18
C ARG A 20 -26.82 -20.92 -17.03
N THR A 21 -25.59 -20.60 -17.43
CA THR A 21 -24.46 -21.53 -17.37
C THR A 21 -24.12 -21.87 -15.91
N ALA A 22 -24.01 -20.85 -15.07
CA ALA A 22 -23.74 -21.01 -13.64
C ALA A 22 -24.90 -21.73 -12.93
N ALA A 23 -26.16 -21.41 -13.24
CA ALA A 23 -27.31 -22.11 -12.66
C ALA A 23 -27.33 -23.60 -13.03
N THR A 24 -27.02 -23.93 -14.28
CA THR A 24 -26.89 -25.33 -14.74
C THR A 24 -25.78 -26.06 -13.99
N LEU A 25 -24.61 -25.45 -13.87
CA LEU A 25 -23.48 -26.04 -13.13
C LEU A 25 -23.76 -26.18 -11.64
N ASP A 26 -24.41 -25.19 -11.02
CA ASP A 26 -24.81 -25.25 -9.62
C ASP A 26 -25.81 -26.38 -9.40
N LEU A 27 -26.82 -26.52 -10.26
CA LEU A 27 -27.81 -27.59 -10.17
C LEU A 27 -27.18 -28.99 -10.33
N ILE A 28 -26.37 -29.20 -11.38
CA ILE A 28 -25.71 -30.49 -11.63
C ILE A 28 -24.68 -30.82 -10.53
N SER A 29 -24.03 -29.80 -9.97
CA SER A 29 -23.11 -30.00 -8.85
C SER A 29 -23.82 -30.23 -7.51
N GLY A 30 -25.16 -30.12 -7.44
CA GLY A 30 -25.91 -30.25 -6.19
C GLY A 30 -25.69 -29.06 -5.25
N GLY A 31 -25.60 -27.85 -5.79
CA GLY A 31 -25.39 -26.62 -5.03
C GLY A 31 -23.93 -26.44 -4.57
N ARG A 32 -22.96 -27.04 -5.24
CA ARG A 32 -21.54 -27.02 -4.80
C ARG A 32 -20.67 -26.03 -5.58
N LEU A 33 -21.27 -25.22 -6.47
CA LEU A 33 -20.55 -24.23 -7.26
C LEU A 33 -20.10 -23.05 -6.38
N ASP A 34 -18.86 -22.62 -6.61
CA ASP A 34 -18.30 -21.32 -6.23
C ASP A 34 -17.88 -20.60 -7.52
N LEU A 35 -18.60 -19.54 -7.87
CA LEU A 35 -18.39 -18.80 -9.11
C LEU A 35 -17.35 -17.70 -8.90
N GLY A 36 -16.10 -17.99 -9.26
CA GLY A 36 -15.05 -16.99 -9.37
C GLY A 36 -15.26 -16.11 -10.60
N VAL A 37 -15.26 -14.79 -10.43
CA VAL A 37 -15.45 -13.78 -11.48
C VAL A 37 -14.37 -12.72 -11.46
N GLY A 38 -14.06 -12.13 -12.60
CA GLY A 38 -13.14 -11.00 -12.70
C GLY A 38 -13.34 -10.19 -13.97
N THR A 39 -12.63 -9.07 -14.05
CA THR A 39 -12.62 -8.19 -15.22
C THR A 39 -11.63 -8.64 -16.29
N GLY A 40 -10.72 -9.57 -16.02
CA GLY A 40 -9.60 -9.83 -16.94
C GLY A 40 -8.63 -8.65 -17.01
N TRP A 41 -7.47 -8.88 -17.63
CA TRP A 41 -6.36 -7.90 -17.68
C TRP A 41 -5.87 -7.62 -19.11
N GLN A 42 -6.30 -8.41 -20.09
CA GLN A 42 -5.76 -8.38 -21.44
C GLN A 42 -6.69 -7.58 -22.35
N GLU A 43 -6.28 -6.35 -22.68
CA GLU A 43 -7.02 -5.44 -23.57
C GLU A 43 -7.36 -6.07 -24.93
N ARG A 44 -6.47 -6.89 -25.49
CA ARG A 44 -6.72 -7.62 -26.74
C ARG A 44 -7.94 -8.57 -26.69
N GLU A 45 -8.28 -9.10 -25.51
CA GLU A 45 -9.49 -9.93 -25.37
C GLU A 45 -10.76 -9.08 -25.47
N TYR A 46 -10.70 -7.83 -25.01
CA TYR A 46 -11.78 -6.86 -25.13
C TYR A 46 -11.93 -6.38 -26.57
N GLU A 47 -10.83 -6.02 -27.23
CA GLU A 47 -10.81 -5.68 -28.66
C GLU A 47 -11.41 -6.82 -29.50
N ALA A 48 -11.00 -8.06 -29.25
CA ALA A 48 -11.53 -9.24 -29.94
C ALA A 48 -13.02 -9.51 -29.64
N ALA A 49 -13.50 -9.09 -28.48
CA ALA A 49 -14.91 -9.15 -28.08
C ALA A 49 -15.73 -7.93 -28.57
N GLY A 50 -15.10 -6.94 -29.20
CA GLY A 50 -15.75 -5.70 -29.64
C GLY A 50 -16.17 -4.79 -28.48
N LEU A 51 -15.47 -4.87 -27.34
CA LEU A 51 -15.76 -4.11 -26.11
C LEU A 51 -14.60 -3.18 -25.80
N ASP A 52 -14.89 -2.03 -25.17
CA ASP A 52 -13.83 -1.13 -24.68
C ASP A 52 -13.23 -1.70 -23.37
N PHE A 53 -11.91 -1.80 -23.33
CA PHE A 53 -11.20 -2.25 -22.13
C PHE A 53 -11.40 -1.30 -20.94
N ALA A 54 -11.66 -0.01 -21.18
CA ALA A 54 -11.98 0.96 -20.13
C ALA A 54 -13.27 0.62 -19.38
N ASP A 55 -14.22 -0.03 -20.05
CA ASP A 55 -15.55 -0.35 -19.51
C ASP A 55 -15.62 -1.69 -18.77
N ARG A 56 -14.49 -2.41 -18.64
CA ARG A 56 -14.42 -3.72 -17.98
C ARG A 56 -15.02 -3.80 -16.58
N GLY A 57 -14.99 -2.69 -15.83
CA GLY A 57 -15.61 -2.58 -14.51
C GLY A 57 -17.14 -2.52 -14.60
N PRO A 58 -17.71 -1.49 -15.26
CA PRO A 58 -19.13 -1.40 -15.56
C PRO A 58 -19.71 -2.68 -16.20
N LEU A 59 -19.02 -3.27 -17.18
CA LEU A 59 -19.43 -4.52 -17.82
C LEU A 59 -19.54 -5.68 -16.83
N LEU A 60 -18.60 -5.78 -15.87
CA LEU A 60 -18.68 -6.78 -14.81
C LEU A 60 -19.90 -6.56 -13.92
N ASP A 61 -20.15 -5.31 -13.53
CA ASP A 61 -21.28 -4.95 -12.67
C ASP A 61 -22.61 -5.29 -13.34
N ASP A 62 -22.75 -4.99 -14.63
CA ASP A 62 -23.93 -5.29 -15.45
C ASP A 62 -24.16 -6.80 -15.58
N THR A 63 -23.10 -7.56 -15.90
CA THR A 63 -23.18 -9.02 -15.96
C THR A 63 -23.62 -9.62 -14.62
N LEU A 64 -23.11 -9.11 -13.50
CA LEU A 64 -23.50 -9.60 -12.18
C LEU A 64 -24.91 -9.17 -11.76
N ALA A 65 -25.37 -7.99 -12.19
CA ALA A 65 -26.75 -7.56 -12.00
C ALA A 65 -27.72 -8.51 -12.72
N ALA A 66 -27.42 -8.85 -13.97
CA ALA A 66 -28.19 -9.83 -14.75
C ALA A 66 -28.26 -11.19 -14.07
N CYS A 67 -27.10 -11.74 -13.67
CA CYS A 67 -27.02 -13.02 -12.98
C CYS A 67 -27.89 -13.05 -11.73
N ARG A 68 -27.78 -12.03 -10.87
CA ARG A 68 -28.56 -11.97 -9.62
C ARG A 68 -30.06 -11.88 -9.88
N ALA A 69 -30.49 -11.02 -10.80
CA ALA A 69 -31.89 -10.86 -11.14
C ALA A 69 -32.48 -12.16 -11.68
N LEU A 70 -31.77 -12.81 -12.60
CA LEU A 70 -32.18 -14.07 -13.22
C LEU A 70 -32.22 -15.25 -12.23
N TRP A 71 -31.36 -15.26 -11.20
CA TRP A 71 -31.37 -16.29 -10.15
C TRP A 71 -32.42 -16.05 -9.05
N ALA A 72 -32.89 -14.81 -8.87
CA ALA A 72 -33.85 -14.46 -7.82
C ALA A 72 -35.26 -15.03 -8.06
N GLY A 73 -35.57 -15.42 -9.30
CA GLY A 73 -36.90 -15.86 -9.73
C GLY A 73 -37.37 -15.01 -10.90
N GLY A 74 -38.15 -15.61 -11.79
CA GLY A 74 -38.63 -14.96 -13.02
C GLY A 74 -40.12 -14.58 -12.94
N PRO A 75 -40.56 -13.63 -13.78
CA PRO A 75 -39.75 -12.89 -14.76
C PRO A 75 -38.81 -11.87 -14.10
N ALA A 76 -37.63 -11.67 -14.69
CA ALA A 76 -36.61 -10.72 -14.22
C ALA A 76 -36.42 -9.60 -15.25
N SER A 77 -36.39 -8.37 -14.74
CA SER A 77 -36.04 -7.17 -15.50
C SER A 77 -34.81 -6.52 -14.89
N VAL A 78 -33.90 -6.05 -15.73
CA VAL A 78 -32.70 -5.30 -15.32
C VAL A 78 -32.56 -4.10 -16.24
N SER A 79 -32.31 -2.92 -15.65
CA SER A 79 -31.96 -1.71 -16.38
C SER A 79 -30.78 -1.05 -15.69
N THR A 80 -29.64 -1.05 -16.37
CA THR A 80 -28.41 -0.36 -16.02
C THR A 80 -27.95 0.49 -17.20
N PRO A 81 -26.96 1.38 -17.04
CA PRO A 81 -26.45 2.19 -18.16
C PRO A 81 -25.92 1.37 -19.35
N GLY A 82 -25.40 0.16 -19.12
CA GLY A 82 -24.81 -0.70 -20.16
C GLY A 82 -25.61 -1.97 -20.48
N LEU A 83 -26.70 -2.27 -19.75
CA LEU A 83 -27.51 -3.46 -19.95
C LEU A 83 -28.98 -3.20 -19.63
N SER A 84 -29.87 -3.53 -20.58
CA SER A 84 -31.31 -3.50 -20.34
C SER A 84 -32.00 -4.74 -20.92
N PHE A 85 -32.83 -5.39 -20.12
CA PHE A 85 -33.75 -6.44 -20.58
C PHE A 85 -34.96 -6.52 -19.66
N ASP A 86 -36.07 -6.99 -20.22
CA ASP A 86 -37.34 -7.16 -19.52
C ASP A 86 -37.90 -8.57 -19.70
N ASP A 87 -38.68 -9.01 -18.70
CA ASP A 87 -39.41 -10.29 -18.69
C ASP A 87 -38.57 -11.53 -19.04
N ALA A 88 -37.30 -11.55 -18.63
CA ALA A 88 -36.39 -12.65 -18.90
C ALA A 88 -36.50 -13.77 -17.86
N TYR A 89 -36.36 -15.02 -18.32
CA TYR A 89 -36.36 -16.21 -17.48
C TYR A 89 -35.03 -16.95 -17.53
N CYS A 90 -34.61 -17.48 -16.37
CA CYS A 90 -33.50 -18.42 -16.26
C CYS A 90 -34.02 -19.82 -15.90
N SER A 91 -33.83 -20.77 -16.81
CA SER A 91 -34.07 -22.19 -16.59
C SER A 91 -32.86 -22.99 -17.10
N PRO A 92 -32.25 -23.88 -16.29
CA PRO A 92 -32.62 -24.21 -14.92
C PRO A 92 -32.35 -23.07 -13.91
N ARG A 93 -32.94 -23.17 -12.72
CA ARG A 93 -32.61 -22.30 -11.58
C ARG A 93 -31.44 -22.91 -10.77
N PRO A 94 -30.72 -22.09 -9.99
CA PRO A 94 -29.77 -22.60 -9.00
C PRO A 94 -30.43 -23.61 -8.04
N ALA A 95 -29.60 -24.40 -7.35
CA ALA A 95 -30.10 -25.41 -6.42
C ALA A 95 -31.06 -24.78 -5.37
N PRO A 96 -32.20 -25.43 -5.05
CA PRO A 96 -33.20 -24.85 -4.15
C PRO A 96 -32.62 -24.43 -2.78
N GLY A 97 -33.09 -23.29 -2.27
CA GLY A 97 -32.73 -22.81 -0.92
C GLY A 97 -31.36 -22.14 -0.81
N ARG A 98 -30.65 -21.91 -1.92
CA ARG A 98 -29.32 -21.28 -1.90
C ARG A 98 -29.08 -20.33 -3.09
N SER A 99 -28.36 -19.25 -2.83
CA SER A 99 -27.74 -18.40 -3.86
C SER A 99 -26.35 -18.92 -4.26
N ILE A 100 -26.01 -18.86 -5.54
CA ILE A 100 -24.66 -19.20 -6.02
C ILE A 100 -23.66 -18.19 -5.42
N PRO A 101 -22.64 -18.62 -4.65
CA PRO A 101 -21.59 -17.75 -4.17
C PRO A 101 -20.80 -17.18 -5.35
N ILE A 102 -20.67 -15.86 -5.40
CA ILE A 102 -19.83 -15.16 -6.36
C ILE A 102 -18.59 -14.66 -5.62
N MET A 103 -17.40 -15.06 -6.09
CA MET A 103 -16.10 -14.59 -5.59
C MET A 103 -15.46 -13.70 -6.64
N GLY A 104 -15.09 -12.46 -6.30
CA GLY A 104 -14.52 -11.52 -7.27
C GLY A 104 -13.01 -11.34 -7.13
N ALA A 105 -12.28 -11.35 -8.24
CA ALA A 105 -11.03 -10.63 -8.39
C ALA A 105 -11.33 -9.21 -8.90
N ASN A 106 -10.99 -8.18 -8.11
CA ASN A 106 -11.15 -6.75 -8.43
C ASN A 106 -12.60 -6.19 -8.52
N LEU A 107 -13.58 -6.76 -7.80
CA LEU A 107 -14.90 -6.12 -7.68
C LEU A 107 -14.80 -4.83 -6.86
N ARG A 108 -15.26 -3.70 -7.42
CA ARG A 108 -15.32 -2.37 -6.77
C ARG A 108 -16.20 -2.29 -5.52
N SER A 109 -16.74 -3.41 -5.02
CA SER A 109 -17.55 -3.40 -3.81
C SER A 109 -17.34 -4.68 -2.98
N ARG A 110 -16.94 -4.46 -1.73
CA ARG A 110 -17.00 -5.44 -0.66
C ARG A 110 -18.45 -5.71 -0.32
N ARG A 111 -18.99 -6.84 -0.80
CA ARG A 111 -20.17 -7.49 -0.22
C ARG A 111 -20.03 -9.01 -0.34
N LEU A 112 -19.28 -9.59 0.59
CA LEU A 112 -19.68 -10.90 1.13
C LEU A 112 -20.94 -10.61 1.94
N CYS A 113 -22.10 -10.89 1.35
CA CYS A 113 -23.38 -10.57 1.94
C CYS A 113 -24.39 -11.60 1.44
N THR A 114 -24.69 -12.59 2.27
CA THR A 114 -26.07 -13.03 2.45
C THR A 114 -26.84 -11.80 2.94
N VAL A 115 -27.34 -10.97 2.02
CA VAL A 115 -28.21 -9.84 2.35
C VAL A 115 -29.64 -10.30 2.10
N GLY A 116 -30.32 -10.59 3.21
CA GLY A 116 -31.77 -10.61 3.26
C GLY A 116 -32.33 -9.22 3.00
N SER A 117 -33.52 -9.22 2.40
CA SER A 117 -34.31 -8.11 1.91
C SER A 117 -34.47 -6.93 2.90
N GLY A 118 -34.35 -5.70 2.40
CA GLY A 118 -35.01 -4.51 2.96
C GLY A 118 -34.15 -3.39 3.57
N GLY A 119 -34.29 -2.17 3.03
CA GLY A 119 -34.21 -0.92 3.80
C GLY A 119 -32.95 -0.04 3.68
N GLY A 120 -33.08 1.07 2.93
CA GLY A 120 -32.52 2.39 3.21
C GLY A 120 -30.99 2.56 3.40
N ILE A 121 -30.30 3.01 2.34
CA ILE A 121 -28.89 3.44 2.42
C ILE A 121 -28.82 4.84 3.05
N ARG A 122 -28.50 4.90 4.35
CA ARG A 122 -27.79 6.04 4.94
C ARG A 122 -26.30 5.72 4.99
N SER A 123 -25.51 6.46 4.22
CA SER A 123 -24.05 6.40 4.22
C SER A 123 -23.48 6.85 5.58
N ARG A 124 -23.03 5.88 6.38
CA ARG A 124 -22.05 6.07 7.47
C ARG A 124 -20.83 5.23 7.12
N GLY A 125 -19.64 5.81 7.33
CA GLY A 125 -18.36 5.43 6.75
C GLY A 125 -18.05 3.93 6.72
N SER A 126 -17.66 3.43 5.55
CA SER A 126 -17.31 2.03 5.33
C SER A 126 -15.90 1.73 5.85
N HIS A 127 -15.79 0.88 6.86
CA HIS A 127 -14.53 0.21 7.17
C HIS A 127 -14.15 -0.73 6.01
N MET A 128 -13.08 -0.41 5.27
CA MET A 128 -12.45 -1.33 4.32
C MET A 128 -11.79 -2.46 5.12
N THR A 129 -12.25 -3.72 5.02
CA THR A 129 -11.46 -4.84 5.56
C THR A 129 -10.15 -4.96 4.78
N ARG A 130 -9.12 -5.37 5.49
CA ARG A 130 -7.72 -5.42 5.05
C ARG A 130 -7.53 -6.45 3.92
N PRO A 131 -7.01 -6.08 2.74
CA PRO A 131 -6.78 -7.01 1.63
C PRO A 131 -5.55 -7.89 1.89
N ASP A 132 -5.42 -9.04 1.26
CA ASP A 132 -4.13 -9.75 1.22
C ASP A 132 -3.13 -8.96 0.37
N VAL A 133 -1.85 -8.95 0.75
CA VAL A 133 -0.82 -8.22 0.00
C VAL A 133 -0.25 -9.15 -1.04
N THR A 134 -0.80 -9.12 -2.25
CA THR A 134 -0.28 -9.87 -3.39
C THR A 134 -0.15 -8.97 -4.60
N LEU A 135 0.70 -9.36 -5.56
CA LEU A 135 0.88 -8.53 -6.73
C LEU A 135 -0.39 -8.52 -7.59
N GLU A 136 -1.16 -9.61 -7.63
CA GLU A 136 -2.37 -9.72 -8.45
C GLU A 136 -3.46 -8.73 -8.04
N ASN A 137 -3.47 -8.29 -6.78
CA ASN A 137 -4.46 -7.35 -6.23
C ASN A 137 -3.85 -6.01 -5.78
N TYR A 138 -2.70 -5.61 -6.37
CA TYR A 138 -1.94 -4.43 -5.94
C TYR A 138 -2.80 -3.16 -5.85
N GLU A 139 -3.81 -2.98 -6.74
CA GLU A 139 -4.70 -1.82 -6.70
C GLU A 139 -5.55 -1.75 -5.42
N ASP A 140 -6.08 -2.88 -4.96
CA ASP A 140 -6.89 -2.94 -3.75
C ASP A 140 -6.03 -2.75 -2.49
N VAL A 141 -4.83 -3.34 -2.51
CA VAL A 141 -3.79 -3.12 -1.49
C VAL A 141 -3.50 -1.64 -1.35
N TYR A 142 -3.17 -1.00 -2.46
CA TYR A 142 -2.80 0.41 -2.49
C TYR A 142 -3.98 1.34 -2.18
N ARG A 143 -5.21 1.00 -2.59
CA ARG A 143 -6.42 1.72 -2.16
C ARG A 143 -6.61 1.65 -0.65
N PHE A 144 -6.39 0.49 -0.02
CA PHE A 144 -6.43 0.36 1.43
C PHE A 144 -5.35 1.22 2.11
N TYR A 145 -4.10 1.16 1.63
CA TYR A 145 -2.99 1.92 2.21
C TYR A 145 -3.03 3.43 1.91
N LEU A 146 -3.89 3.90 1.01
CA LEU A 146 -4.16 5.32 0.83
C LEU A 146 -4.87 5.93 2.05
N ASP A 147 -5.75 5.15 2.70
CA ASP A 147 -6.56 5.62 3.82
C ASP A 147 -6.17 4.99 5.17
N HIS A 148 -5.33 3.95 5.18
CA HIS A 148 -4.86 3.28 6.40
C HIS A 148 -4.18 4.24 7.38
N GLN A 149 -4.75 4.48 8.55
CA GLN A 149 -4.13 5.32 9.57
C GLN A 149 -3.53 4.47 10.68
N GLN A 150 -2.36 4.86 11.18
CA GLN A 150 -1.87 4.30 12.43
C GLN A 150 -2.78 4.76 13.56
N ASN A 151 -3.11 3.84 14.47
CA ASN A 151 -3.65 4.28 15.76
C ASN A 151 -2.54 5.03 16.51
N ARG A 152 -2.68 6.35 16.63
CA ARG A 152 -1.66 7.23 17.21
C ARG A 152 -1.26 6.83 18.62
N LEU A 153 -2.22 6.40 19.45
CA LEU A 153 -1.93 5.97 20.83
C LEU A 153 -1.08 4.70 20.85
N VAL A 154 -1.48 3.70 20.06
CA VAL A 154 -0.76 2.43 19.95
C VAL A 154 0.64 2.64 19.36
N ALA A 155 0.76 3.46 18.31
CA ALA A 155 2.03 3.79 17.70
C ALA A 155 2.96 4.51 18.68
N ASN A 156 2.46 5.50 19.43
CA ASN A 156 3.26 6.18 20.44
C ASN A 156 3.74 5.22 21.54
N ALA A 157 2.87 4.37 22.07
CA ALA A 157 3.25 3.38 23.07
C ALA A 157 4.29 2.38 22.53
N ALA A 158 4.11 1.90 21.30
CA ALA A 158 5.06 0.99 20.65
C ALA A 158 6.43 1.65 20.43
N TYR A 159 6.45 2.89 19.93
CA TYR A 159 7.69 3.62 19.68
C TYR A 159 8.43 3.93 20.99
N ALA A 160 7.71 4.23 22.07
CA ALA A 160 8.27 4.37 23.41
C ALA A 160 8.94 3.08 23.90
N ALA A 161 8.25 1.94 23.75
CA ALA A 161 8.78 0.63 24.13
C ALA A 161 10.01 0.24 23.31
N LEU A 162 10.00 0.49 22.00
CA LEU A 162 11.15 0.29 21.12
C LEU A 162 12.31 1.20 21.54
N SER A 163 12.03 2.46 21.88
CA SER A 163 13.03 3.40 22.38
C SER A 163 13.70 2.90 23.66
N ALA A 164 12.92 2.38 24.61
CA ALA A 164 13.43 1.80 25.86
C ALA A 164 14.27 0.53 25.63
N ARG A 165 13.93 -0.26 24.61
CA ARG A 165 14.61 -1.52 24.26
C ARG A 165 15.89 -1.31 23.46
N PHE A 166 15.85 -0.51 22.40
CA PHE A 166 16.97 -0.34 21.46
C PHE A 166 17.93 0.79 21.87
N ARG A 167 17.41 1.82 22.57
CA ARG A 167 18.19 2.96 23.08
C ARG A 167 19.24 3.50 22.08
N PRO A 168 18.83 3.85 20.85
CA PRO A 168 19.77 4.41 19.88
C PRO A 168 20.40 5.70 20.42
N ARG A 169 21.64 5.97 20.04
CA ARG A 169 22.32 7.23 20.34
C ARG A 169 22.09 8.18 19.18
N THR A 170 21.21 9.15 19.37
CA THR A 170 20.87 10.13 18.33
C THR A 170 21.77 11.36 18.41
N ARG A 171 22.43 11.67 17.30
CA ARG A 171 23.20 12.90 17.07
C ARG A 171 22.61 13.68 15.90
N TYR A 172 22.95 14.96 15.84
CA TYR A 172 22.42 15.88 14.83
C TYR A 172 23.57 16.63 14.19
N ALA A 173 23.41 16.98 12.92
CA ALA A 173 24.18 18.05 12.32
C ALA A 173 23.91 19.38 13.02
N ASP A 174 24.85 20.32 12.89
CA ASP A 174 24.75 21.63 13.53
C ASP A 174 23.46 22.35 13.09
N GLY A 175 22.65 22.75 14.07
CA GLY A 175 21.36 23.41 13.83
C GLY A 175 20.23 22.50 13.34
N ALA A 176 20.49 21.25 12.94
CA ALA A 176 19.49 20.36 12.35
C ALA A 176 18.31 20.08 13.29
N CYS A 177 18.54 19.94 14.60
CA CYS A 177 17.46 19.73 15.57
C CYS A 177 16.46 20.90 15.58
N ARG A 178 16.95 22.15 15.53
CA ARG A 178 16.11 23.35 15.49
C ARG A 178 15.36 23.46 14.16
N GLN A 179 16.07 23.32 13.04
CA GLN A 179 15.49 23.36 11.70
C GLN A 179 14.39 22.30 11.54
N LEU A 180 14.60 21.09 12.06
CA LEU A 180 13.60 20.03 12.03
C LEU A 180 12.36 20.37 12.86
N GLN A 181 12.53 21.00 14.03
CA GLN A 181 11.39 21.45 14.84
C GLN A 181 10.56 22.51 14.12
N GLU A 182 11.21 23.48 13.49
CA GLU A 182 10.59 24.56 12.70
C GLU A 182 9.84 23.97 11.50
N LEU A 183 10.48 23.07 10.75
CA LEU A 183 9.91 22.38 9.58
C LEU A 183 8.67 21.56 9.94
N LEU A 184 8.69 20.85 11.06
CA LEU A 184 7.53 20.11 11.54
C LEU A 184 6.37 21.02 11.99
N GLY A 185 6.68 22.27 12.37
CA GLY A 185 5.71 23.30 12.75
C GLY A 185 5.12 24.06 11.56
N SER A 186 5.90 24.28 10.49
CA SER A 186 5.44 24.99 9.28
C SER A 186 4.43 24.19 8.45
N GLY A 187 4.34 22.88 8.68
CA GLY A 187 3.52 21.98 7.86
C GLY A 187 4.20 21.56 6.55
N THR A 188 5.48 21.89 6.35
CA THR A 188 6.26 21.39 5.20
C THR A 188 6.22 19.86 5.16
N ARG A 189 6.00 19.29 3.98
CA ARG A 189 5.95 17.84 3.81
C ARG A 189 7.34 17.27 3.96
N LEU A 190 7.47 16.09 4.56
CA LEU A 190 8.77 15.53 4.91
C LEU A 190 8.93 14.13 4.35
N ILE A 191 10.03 13.93 3.62
CA ILE A 191 10.54 12.63 3.24
C ILE A 191 11.79 12.35 4.09
N VAL A 192 11.75 11.24 4.83
CA VAL A 192 12.86 10.74 5.64
C VAL A 192 13.55 9.61 4.87
N ALA A 193 14.82 9.79 4.54
CA ALA A 193 15.65 8.77 3.90
C ALA A 193 16.64 8.21 4.92
N ALA A 194 16.83 6.90 4.96
CA ALA A 194 17.84 6.28 5.80
C ALA A 194 18.59 5.18 5.05
N ASN A 195 19.86 4.98 5.39
CA ASN A 195 20.59 3.80 4.94
C ASN A 195 19.99 2.54 5.58
N HIS A 196 20.15 1.41 4.89
CA HIS A 196 19.63 0.11 5.32
C HIS A 196 20.79 -0.82 5.59
N VAL A 197 21.10 -1.08 6.86
CA VAL A 197 22.18 -1.95 7.33
C VAL A 197 21.64 -3.30 7.78
N THR A 198 20.50 -3.33 8.46
CA THR A 198 19.93 -4.56 9.05
C THR A 198 18.41 -4.61 8.95
N ASP A 199 17.83 -5.78 9.20
CA ASP A 199 16.38 -5.94 9.36
C ASP A 199 15.80 -5.16 10.57
N ARG A 200 16.65 -4.72 11.50
CA ARG A 200 16.26 -3.96 12.69
C ARG A 200 16.10 -2.47 12.46
N ASP A 201 16.51 -1.95 11.31
CA ASP A 201 16.59 -0.51 11.06
C ASP A 201 15.24 0.19 11.19
N GLN A 202 14.15 -0.47 10.82
CA GLN A 202 12.80 0.05 10.99
C GLN A 202 12.47 0.31 12.47
N TYR A 203 12.91 -0.59 13.36
CA TYR A 203 12.72 -0.44 14.80
C TYR A 203 13.66 0.62 15.38
N THR A 204 14.90 0.67 14.88
CA THR A 204 15.87 1.71 15.24
C THR A 204 15.36 3.10 14.84
N LEU A 205 14.83 3.26 13.63
CA LEU A 205 14.20 4.50 13.17
C LEU A 205 13.00 4.89 14.03
N ALA A 206 12.13 3.92 14.39
CA ALA A 206 11.02 4.19 15.29
C ALA A 206 11.48 4.65 16.69
N ALA A 207 12.51 3.99 17.23
CA ALA A 207 13.13 4.37 18.50
C ALA A 207 13.77 5.77 18.45
N THR A 208 14.48 6.10 17.37
CA THR A 208 15.04 7.44 17.12
C THR A 208 13.94 8.49 16.95
N ALA A 209 12.85 8.15 16.27
CA ALA A 209 11.72 9.06 16.11
C ALA A 209 11.12 9.45 17.47
N TRP A 210 11.04 8.52 18.41
CA TRP A 210 10.59 8.82 19.78
C TRP A 210 11.50 9.79 20.54
N GLN A 211 12.82 9.73 20.31
CA GLN A 211 13.82 10.53 21.02
C GLN A 211 14.13 11.87 20.35
N SER A 212 13.50 12.17 19.21
CA SER A 212 13.79 13.33 18.37
C SER A 212 12.54 14.16 18.12
N PRO A 213 12.66 15.36 17.48
CA PRO A 213 11.50 16.14 17.06
C PRO A 213 10.50 15.36 16.19
N LEU A 214 10.94 14.31 15.49
CA LEU A 214 10.10 13.39 14.72
C LEU A 214 9.01 12.70 15.57
N ARG A 215 9.10 12.74 16.90
CA ARG A 215 8.05 12.24 17.80
C ARG A 215 6.70 12.86 17.48
N ARG A 216 6.66 14.12 17.03
CA ARG A 216 5.43 14.82 16.61
C ARG A 216 4.80 14.22 15.34
N ALA A 217 5.57 13.49 14.54
CA ALA A 217 5.10 12.81 13.34
C ALA A 217 4.63 11.36 13.58
N ILE A 218 4.80 10.81 14.79
CA ILE A 218 4.33 9.46 15.10
C ILE A 218 2.80 9.40 14.95
N GLY A 219 2.31 8.43 14.18
CA GLY A 219 0.90 8.27 13.78
C GLY A 219 0.63 8.70 12.34
N ARG A 220 1.44 9.63 11.81
CA ARG A 220 1.37 10.09 10.41
C ARG A 220 2.58 9.68 9.58
N THR A 221 3.47 8.85 10.13
CA THR A 221 4.62 8.31 9.39
C THR A 221 4.18 7.08 8.58
N ARG A 222 4.64 6.99 7.33
CA ARG A 222 4.46 5.84 6.45
C ARG A 222 5.82 5.29 6.06
N VAL A 223 6.08 4.03 6.37
CA VAL A 223 7.36 3.37 6.04
C VAL A 223 7.18 2.52 4.78
N LEU A 224 7.98 2.72 3.75
CA LEU A 224 7.97 1.80 2.61
C LEU A 224 8.67 0.50 3.00
N ALA A 225 7.97 -0.63 2.92
CA ALA A 225 8.46 -1.94 3.36
C ALA A 225 8.21 -3.00 2.29
N LYS A 226 9.06 -4.03 2.23
CA LYS A 226 8.91 -5.11 1.25
C LYS A 226 7.62 -5.91 1.50
N ASP A 227 6.99 -6.36 0.43
CA ASP A 227 5.73 -7.10 0.45
C ASP A 227 5.82 -8.45 1.17
N GLU A 228 6.96 -9.13 1.13
CA GLU A 228 7.12 -10.43 1.80
C GLU A 228 6.92 -10.32 3.33
N LEU A 229 7.20 -9.14 3.90
CA LEU A 229 6.99 -8.87 5.31
C LEU A 229 5.49 -8.82 5.70
N PHE A 230 4.59 -8.75 4.72
CA PHE A 230 3.15 -8.69 4.93
C PHE A 230 2.45 -10.07 4.85
N VAL A 231 3.19 -11.14 4.58
CA VAL A 231 2.63 -12.49 4.43
C VAL A 231 2.32 -13.12 5.79
N ASP A 232 3.24 -13.06 6.76
CA ASP A 232 3.00 -13.59 8.11
C ASP A 232 2.02 -12.70 8.91
N PRO A 233 0.85 -13.19 9.34
CA PRO A 233 -0.12 -12.40 10.10
C PRO A 233 0.43 -11.70 11.35
N LYS A 234 1.39 -12.32 12.06
CA LYS A 234 2.00 -11.73 13.26
C LYS A 234 2.92 -10.57 12.90
N LEU A 235 3.77 -10.75 11.90
CA LEU A 235 4.66 -9.71 11.37
C LEU A 235 3.85 -8.57 10.75
N ARG A 236 2.83 -8.91 9.97
CA ARG A 236 1.91 -7.98 9.32
C ARG A 236 1.22 -7.06 10.31
N ARG A 237 0.78 -7.57 11.48
CA ARG A 237 0.18 -6.72 12.52
C ARG A 237 1.17 -5.68 13.06
N LYS A 238 2.46 -6.05 13.19
CA LYS A 238 3.50 -5.12 13.65
C LYS A 238 3.81 -4.06 12.61
N ILE A 239 3.85 -4.44 11.34
CA ILE A 239 4.20 -3.56 10.23
C ILE A 239 3.09 -2.55 9.93
N ASP A 240 1.82 -2.96 9.98
CA ASP A 240 0.71 -2.00 9.87
C ASP A 240 0.64 -1.04 11.07
N MET A 241 1.01 -1.50 12.27
CA MET A 241 1.17 -0.63 13.43
C MET A 241 2.25 0.43 13.18
N MET A 242 3.32 0.10 12.47
CA MET A 242 4.35 1.05 12.02
C MET A 242 3.92 1.92 10.81
N GLY A 243 2.70 1.71 10.30
CA GLY A 243 2.13 2.52 9.22
C GLY A 243 2.72 2.20 7.85
N SER A 244 3.29 1.00 7.68
CA SER A 244 4.04 0.70 6.47
C SER A 244 3.16 0.51 5.24
N ILE A 245 3.70 0.84 4.08
CA ILE A 245 3.10 0.63 2.75
C ILE A 245 3.93 -0.45 2.04
N PRO A 246 3.30 -1.50 1.47
CA PRO A 246 4.01 -2.57 0.79
C PRO A 246 4.65 -2.09 -0.51
N VAL A 247 5.79 -2.68 -0.86
CA VAL A 247 6.53 -2.45 -2.09
C VAL A 247 6.81 -3.80 -2.73
N PHE A 248 6.09 -4.10 -3.81
CA PHE A 248 6.28 -5.33 -4.60
C PHE A 248 7.60 -5.32 -5.36
N ARG A 249 8.32 -6.45 -5.37
CA ARG A 249 9.58 -6.61 -6.10
C ARG A 249 9.57 -7.78 -7.07
N GLY A 250 10.31 -7.63 -8.17
CA GLY A 250 10.30 -8.57 -9.29
C GLY A 250 11.19 -9.79 -9.14
N LYS A 251 11.40 -10.33 -7.94
CA LYS A 251 12.12 -11.61 -7.79
C LYS A 251 11.25 -12.80 -8.18
N ASP A 252 9.93 -12.72 -7.94
CA ASP A 252 9.00 -13.84 -8.13
C ASP A 252 7.84 -13.53 -9.11
N HIS A 253 7.93 -12.40 -9.84
CA HIS A 253 6.80 -11.85 -10.59
C HIS A 253 7.18 -11.25 -11.95
N GLY A 254 6.21 -11.20 -12.88
CA GLY A 254 6.39 -10.60 -14.21
C GLY A 254 6.78 -9.12 -14.16
N MET A 255 7.83 -8.73 -14.91
CA MET A 255 8.44 -7.40 -14.87
C MET A 255 7.45 -6.23 -15.08
N ARG A 256 6.41 -6.41 -15.90
CA ARG A 256 5.42 -5.35 -16.18
C ARG A 256 4.49 -5.08 -14.99
N ALA A 257 3.95 -6.12 -14.37
CA ALA A 257 3.05 -5.96 -13.22
C ALA A 257 3.77 -5.29 -12.03
N VAL A 258 5.04 -5.64 -11.81
CA VAL A 258 5.89 -5.00 -10.79
C VAL A 258 6.10 -3.51 -11.09
N ALA A 259 6.33 -3.15 -12.35
CA ALA A 259 6.48 -1.76 -12.77
C ALA A 259 5.18 -0.96 -12.54
N ASP A 260 4.03 -1.55 -12.84
CA ASP A 260 2.72 -0.91 -12.66
C ASP A 260 2.40 -0.70 -11.18
N ALA A 261 2.59 -1.75 -10.37
CA ALA A 261 2.46 -1.67 -8.92
C ALA A 261 3.42 -0.64 -8.31
N GLY A 262 4.65 -0.56 -8.83
CA GLY A 262 5.63 0.46 -8.45
C GLY A 262 5.16 1.88 -8.75
N ARG A 263 4.60 2.12 -9.95
CA ARG A 263 4.02 3.44 -10.30
C ARG A 263 2.88 3.81 -9.36
N ARG A 264 2.01 2.85 -9.05
CA ARG A 264 0.87 3.04 -8.15
C ARG A 264 1.29 3.35 -6.72
N MET A 265 2.29 2.64 -6.20
CA MET A 265 2.92 2.93 -4.90
C MET A 265 3.43 4.36 -4.81
N MET A 266 4.12 4.83 -5.85
CA MET A 266 4.67 6.19 -5.88
C MET A 266 3.57 7.26 -5.90
N GLU A 267 2.46 7.00 -6.59
CA GLU A 267 1.29 7.90 -6.59
C GLU A 267 0.66 8.03 -5.22
N ILE A 268 0.43 6.92 -4.53
CA ILE A 268 -0.17 6.97 -3.20
C ILE A 268 0.78 7.57 -2.19
N SER A 269 2.07 7.26 -2.27
CA SER A 269 3.08 7.91 -1.43
C SER A 269 3.06 9.43 -1.60
N ALA A 270 2.94 9.92 -2.83
CA ALA A 270 2.80 11.34 -3.12
C ALA A 270 1.47 11.94 -2.59
N GLN A 271 0.34 11.24 -2.74
CA GLN A 271 -0.95 11.67 -2.20
C GLN A 271 -0.94 11.73 -0.67
N ARG A 272 -0.27 10.78 -0.02
CA ARG A 272 -0.11 10.71 1.44
C ARG A 272 0.73 11.87 1.95
N LEU A 273 1.87 12.12 1.32
CA LEU A 273 2.67 13.32 1.58
C LEU A 273 1.82 14.58 1.43
N HIS A 274 1.06 14.70 0.34
CA HIS A 274 0.17 15.85 0.13
C HIS A 274 -0.86 16.01 1.25
N ARG A 275 -1.46 14.91 1.73
CA ARG A 275 -2.39 14.86 2.88
C ARG A 275 -1.73 15.14 4.25
N GLY A 276 -0.41 15.35 4.31
CA GLY A 276 0.30 15.73 5.53
C GLY A 276 0.97 14.57 6.27
N ASP A 277 1.04 13.38 5.66
CA ASP A 277 1.87 12.30 6.17
C ASP A 277 3.37 12.59 5.99
N VAL A 278 4.19 11.92 6.79
CA VAL A 278 5.64 11.85 6.63
C VAL A 278 5.99 10.52 5.99
N LEU A 279 6.81 10.52 4.95
CA LEU A 279 7.21 9.29 4.27
C LEU A 279 8.63 8.90 4.67
N ALA A 280 8.80 7.71 5.23
CA ALA A 280 10.10 7.15 5.58
C ALA A 280 10.48 6.02 4.61
N ILE A 281 11.68 6.10 4.04
CA ILE A 281 12.13 5.21 2.96
C ILE A 281 13.57 4.77 3.22
N PHE A 282 13.87 3.53 2.84
CA PHE A 282 15.22 2.99 2.70
C PHE A 282 15.57 2.91 1.21
N PRO A 283 16.20 3.94 0.62
CA PRO A 283 16.30 4.07 -0.84
C PRO A 283 17.18 3.01 -1.51
N GLU A 284 18.14 2.43 -0.77
CA GLU A 284 18.98 1.30 -1.20
C GLU A 284 18.13 0.06 -1.50
N GLY A 285 17.04 -0.11 -0.75
CA GLY A 285 16.11 -1.22 -0.91
C GLY A 285 16.61 -2.58 -0.41
N THR A 286 17.91 -2.79 -0.23
CA THR A 286 18.49 -4.00 0.36
C THR A 286 19.38 -3.62 1.52
N CYS A 287 19.49 -4.50 2.51
CA CYS A 287 20.47 -4.33 3.57
C CYS A 287 21.88 -4.30 2.96
N ASN A 288 22.71 -3.38 3.43
CA ASN A 288 24.12 -3.27 3.10
C ASN A 288 24.92 -4.17 4.03
N ASP A 289 25.23 -5.37 3.57
CA ASP A 289 26.05 -6.37 4.28
C ASP A 289 27.54 -6.31 3.89
N VAL A 290 27.91 -5.45 2.94
CA VAL A 290 29.28 -5.33 2.42
C VAL A 290 30.06 -4.25 3.15
N ASP A 291 29.63 -2.98 3.03
CA ASP A 291 30.29 -1.84 3.67
C ASP A 291 29.24 -0.84 4.18
N PRO A 292 28.86 -0.92 5.46
CA PRO A 292 27.83 -0.05 6.03
C PRO A 292 28.25 1.43 6.15
N SER A 293 29.53 1.76 5.90
CA SER A 293 30.01 3.15 5.84
C SER A 293 29.78 3.82 4.49
N ARG A 294 29.42 3.04 3.46
CA ARG A 294 29.17 3.54 2.11
C ARG A 294 27.74 3.28 1.70
N VAL A 295 27.03 4.33 1.30
CA VAL A 295 25.69 4.22 0.74
C VAL A 295 25.73 3.42 -0.56
N GLN A 296 24.92 2.37 -0.68
CA GLN A 296 24.77 1.64 -1.94
C GLN A 296 24.05 2.48 -3.00
N LYS A 297 24.05 1.99 -4.23
CA LYS A 297 23.24 2.56 -5.30
C LYS A 297 21.77 2.61 -4.88
N ILE A 298 21.22 3.82 -4.87
CA ILE A 298 19.82 4.05 -4.52
C ILE A 298 18.91 4.06 -5.76
N ASN A 299 17.65 3.67 -5.55
CA ASN A 299 16.63 3.65 -6.60
C ASN A 299 15.98 5.02 -6.81
N SER A 300 15.49 5.27 -8.04
CA SER A 300 14.85 6.55 -8.41
C SER A 300 13.48 6.80 -7.77
N GLY A 301 12.91 5.80 -7.08
CA GLY A 301 11.55 5.84 -6.56
C GLY A 301 11.29 7.04 -5.65
N ILE A 302 12.25 7.39 -4.78
CA ILE A 302 12.16 8.56 -3.91
C ILE A 302 12.06 9.88 -4.71
N GLY A 303 12.83 10.00 -5.80
CA GLY A 303 12.76 11.15 -6.69
C GLY A 303 11.43 11.26 -7.44
N HIS A 304 10.90 10.14 -7.92
CA HIS A 304 9.57 10.12 -8.56
C HIS A 304 8.45 10.50 -7.58
N ILE A 305 8.53 10.06 -6.32
CA ILE A 305 7.56 10.43 -5.28
C ILE A 305 7.61 11.94 -5.01
N ALA A 306 8.81 12.51 -4.84
CA ALA A 306 8.99 13.94 -4.60
C ALA A 306 8.44 14.80 -5.75
N VAL A 307 8.72 14.43 -7.01
CA VAL A 307 8.17 15.12 -8.20
C VAL A 307 6.65 15.00 -8.27
N LYS A 308 6.08 13.81 -8.02
CA LYS A 308 4.62 13.62 -7.99
C LYS A 308 3.97 14.43 -6.88
N ALA A 309 4.58 14.51 -5.68
CA ALA A 309 4.08 15.32 -4.57
C ALA A 309 4.07 16.81 -4.94
N ARG A 310 5.12 17.29 -5.65
CA ARG A 310 5.17 18.68 -6.15
C ARG A 310 4.06 18.99 -7.14
N LYS A 311 3.75 18.05 -8.05
CA LYS A 311 2.61 18.18 -8.97
C LYS A 311 1.25 18.26 -8.26
N LEU A 312 1.15 17.70 -7.05
CA LEU A 312 -0.03 17.83 -6.18
C LEU A 312 -0.01 19.13 -5.34
N GLY A 313 0.95 20.03 -5.52
CA GLY A 313 1.05 21.27 -4.77
C GLY A 313 1.78 21.14 -3.42
N SER A 314 2.59 20.10 -3.23
CA SER A 314 3.39 19.91 -2.03
C SER A 314 4.87 19.84 -2.37
N ALA A 315 5.69 20.76 -1.87
CA ALA A 315 7.14 20.68 -1.98
C ALA A 315 7.69 19.97 -0.73
N PRO A 316 8.04 18.67 -0.81
CA PRO A 316 8.61 17.98 0.34
C PRO A 316 10.06 18.39 0.55
N ALA A 317 10.43 18.55 1.81
CA ALA A 317 11.82 18.57 2.25
C ALA A 317 12.34 17.15 2.45
N LEU A 318 13.64 16.97 2.34
CA LEU A 318 14.36 15.73 2.62
C LEU A 318 15.06 15.83 3.98
N LEU A 319 14.98 14.77 4.77
CA LEU A 319 15.79 14.57 5.98
C LEU A 319 16.49 13.22 5.87
N SER A 320 17.82 13.21 5.89
CA SER A 320 18.60 11.97 5.82
C SER A 320 19.07 11.52 7.19
N LEU A 321 19.02 10.21 7.42
CA LEU A 321 19.48 9.56 8.63
C LEU A 321 20.56 8.54 8.29
N GLY A 322 21.72 8.69 8.92
CA GLY A 322 22.76 7.67 8.92
C GLY A 322 22.62 6.77 10.14
N ILE A 323 22.63 5.46 9.91
CA ILE A 323 22.56 4.42 10.94
C ILE A 323 23.84 3.62 10.90
N ARG A 324 24.47 3.48 12.07
CA ARG A 324 25.60 2.58 12.31
C ARG A 324 25.28 1.70 13.50
N TYR A 325 25.57 0.40 13.43
CA TYR A 325 25.52 -0.47 14.60
C TYR A 325 26.90 -0.67 15.20
N ARG A 326 27.03 -0.49 16.51
CA ARG A 326 28.24 -0.80 17.27
C ARG A 326 28.27 -2.30 17.62
N PRO A 327 29.47 -2.84 17.95
CA PRO A 327 29.56 -4.11 18.65
C PRO A 327 28.63 -4.13 19.87
N GLY A 328 27.81 -5.17 20.01
CA GLY A 328 26.76 -5.25 21.04
C GLY A 328 25.36 -4.79 20.57
N GLY A 329 25.23 -4.29 19.33
CA GLY A 329 23.95 -4.06 18.67
C GLY A 329 23.26 -2.73 19.00
N VAL A 330 23.93 -1.83 19.71
CA VAL A 330 23.45 -0.45 19.93
C VAL A 330 23.67 0.35 18.65
N ALA A 331 22.66 1.11 18.23
CA ALA A 331 22.74 1.95 17.04
C ALA A 331 23.17 3.38 17.37
N ASP A 332 24.17 3.89 16.64
CA ASP A 332 24.44 5.32 16.53
C ASP A 332 23.65 5.85 15.31
N VAL A 333 22.81 6.86 15.53
CA VAL A 333 22.00 7.46 14.47
C VAL A 333 22.33 8.94 14.36
N TYR A 334 22.67 9.39 13.15
CA TYR A 334 22.96 10.78 12.86
C TYR A 334 21.89 11.36 11.95
N ILE A 335 21.35 12.52 12.33
CA ILE A 335 20.27 13.22 11.61
C ILE A 335 20.89 14.43 10.89
N SER A 336 20.81 14.46 9.56
CA SER A 336 21.30 15.59 8.74
C SER A 336 20.44 16.84 8.89
N SER A 337 20.97 17.98 8.42
CA SER A 337 20.17 19.19 8.25
C SER A 337 19.16 18.99 7.12
N PRO A 338 17.87 19.36 7.29
CA PRO A 338 16.87 19.16 6.24
C PRO A 338 17.22 19.91 4.94
N VAL A 339 17.13 19.23 3.80
CA VAL A 339 17.23 19.84 2.47
C VAL A 339 15.85 20.31 2.04
N LEU A 340 15.65 21.63 1.97
CA LEU A 340 14.35 22.25 1.65
C LEU A 340 14.07 22.30 0.15
N ASP A 341 15.09 22.64 -0.63
CA ASP A 341 14.97 22.90 -2.06
C ASP A 341 15.47 21.71 -2.89
N LEU A 342 14.59 20.73 -3.07
CA LEU A 342 14.86 19.59 -3.93
C LEU A 342 14.81 19.98 -5.42
N PRO A 343 15.68 19.41 -6.27
CA PRO A 343 15.63 19.59 -7.74
C PRO A 343 14.28 19.22 -8.38
N THR A 344 14.12 19.49 -9.67
CA THR A 344 12.84 19.26 -10.39
C THR A 344 12.75 17.91 -11.08
N THR A 345 13.88 17.25 -11.34
CA THR A 345 13.90 15.94 -12.01
C THR A 345 14.07 14.80 -10.99
N PRO A 346 13.45 13.63 -11.22
CA PRO A 346 13.61 12.48 -10.32
C PRO A 346 15.07 12.06 -10.14
N MET A 347 15.88 12.17 -11.20
CA MET A 347 17.29 11.76 -11.17
C MET A 347 18.16 12.71 -10.35
N ASP A 348 17.95 14.02 -10.49
CA ASP A 348 18.71 15.00 -9.71
C ASP A 348 18.34 14.92 -8.23
N ILE A 349 17.06 14.74 -7.90
CA ILE A 349 16.62 14.48 -6.53
C ILE A 349 17.30 13.22 -5.98
N THR A 350 17.36 12.16 -6.78
CA THR A 350 18.05 10.91 -6.38
C THR A 350 19.52 11.19 -6.09
N ARG A 351 20.25 11.96 -6.92
CA ARG A 351 21.65 12.31 -6.63
C ARG A 351 21.80 13.10 -5.33
N VAL A 352 20.91 14.06 -5.06
CA VAL A 352 20.89 14.81 -3.79
C VAL A 352 20.65 13.88 -2.61
N VAL A 353 19.68 12.96 -2.70
CA VAL A 353 19.42 11.96 -1.65
C VAL A 353 20.65 11.10 -1.39
N ALA A 354 21.33 10.61 -2.44
CA ALA A 354 22.53 9.79 -2.27
C ALA A 354 23.65 10.55 -1.54
N ALA A 355 23.91 11.79 -1.94
CA ALA A 355 24.95 12.62 -1.34
C ALA A 355 24.63 12.99 0.11
N ASP A 356 23.41 13.45 0.41
CA ASP A 356 23.00 13.83 1.76
C ASP A 356 22.94 12.62 2.70
N MET A 357 22.50 11.46 2.19
CA MET A 357 22.50 10.23 2.95
C MET A 357 23.92 9.73 3.23
N GLN A 358 24.86 9.87 2.29
CA GLN A 358 26.27 9.56 2.55
C GLN A 358 26.85 10.46 3.65
N ALA A 359 26.59 11.78 3.59
CA ALA A 359 27.02 12.71 4.65
C ALA A 359 26.41 12.34 6.01
N ALA A 360 25.15 11.91 6.05
CA ALA A 360 24.51 11.45 7.28
C ALA A 360 25.15 10.16 7.81
N VAL A 361 25.51 9.22 6.93
CA VAL A 361 26.25 8.00 7.28
C VAL A 361 27.63 8.35 7.82
N ASP A 362 28.38 9.23 7.15
CA ASP A 362 29.69 9.69 7.61
C ASP A 362 29.59 10.28 9.04
N GLY A 363 28.59 11.13 9.29
CA GLY A 363 28.32 11.66 10.64
C GLY A 363 27.93 10.61 11.69
N ALA A 364 27.33 9.48 11.28
CA ALA A 364 27.08 8.35 12.17
C ALA A 364 28.37 7.56 12.48
N PHE A 365 29.32 7.53 11.55
CA PHE A 365 30.62 6.89 11.72
C PHE A 365 31.64 7.76 12.44
N ASP A 366 31.52 9.09 12.36
CA ASP A 366 32.37 10.04 13.06
C ASP A 366 32.32 9.82 14.56
N THR A 367 33.46 9.46 15.15
CA THR A 367 33.61 9.28 16.59
C THR A 367 33.94 10.62 17.22
N VAL A 368 32.92 11.38 17.64
CA VAL A 368 33.15 12.39 18.68
C VAL A 368 33.11 11.67 20.04
N ASP A 369 34.11 10.82 20.29
CA ASP A 369 34.47 10.40 21.64
C ASP A 369 35.17 11.60 22.29
N GLY A 370 34.42 12.58 22.80
CA GLY A 370 35.07 13.79 23.32
C GLY A 370 34.24 14.89 23.98
N GLN A 371 32.91 14.85 24.03
CA GLN A 371 32.17 15.87 24.78
C GLN A 371 31.09 15.29 25.68
N ARG A 372 31.33 15.49 26.97
CA ARG A 372 30.44 15.26 28.11
C ARG A 372 29.03 15.73 27.79
N THR A 373 28.06 14.89 28.11
CA THR A 373 26.70 15.29 28.46
C THR A 373 26.76 16.51 29.38
N PRO A 374 26.11 17.66 29.06
CA PRO A 374 25.81 18.64 30.08
C PRO A 374 24.90 17.95 31.08
N SER A 375 25.35 17.92 32.33
CA SER A 375 24.61 17.39 33.45
C SER A 375 23.31 18.16 33.67
N ARG A 376 22.22 17.39 33.66
CA ARG A 376 20.88 17.62 34.24
C ARG A 376 19.96 18.65 33.59
#